data_AF-A0A8J4CXJ2-F1
#
_entry.id   AF-A0A8J4CXJ2-F1
#
_cell.length_a   1.000
_cell.length_b   1.000
_cell.length_c   1.000
_cell.angle_alpha   90.00
_cell.angle_beta   90.00
_cell.angle_gamma   90.00
#
_symmetry.space_group_name_H-M   'P 1'
#
loop_
_entity.id
_entity.type
_entity.pdbx_description
1 polymer ?
#
loop_
_entity_poly.entity_id
_entity_poly.type
_entity_poly.pdbx_seq_one_letter_code
_entity_poly.pdbx_strand_id
1 'polypeptide(L)'
;MWIISPAASGSGIPDVKAYLNGVESPIFKHFFTIKTFIAKVISSALAVSSSLVMGKEGPMLHAGSILAVVMGSNKWMQQQMEVAAHWGTYTYNKEQRDLVAIGAACGVTTAFKAPVGGVLFAMEMSTRWGKEIMWRCFLACAITIVVVREAVNICSTHGYCKSLQWGSLIWFQLKFPTPYEQVWAIILLAVVGGYLGCLYISFNTWVCVVRKKWTKFMWARIAKVCAISVATSILFFFMPVAGRCKSCDSKADDVCLSGNGRQRGSVLPSGGI
;
A
#
# COMPACT_ATOMS: atom_id res chain seq x y z
N MET A 1 10.44 4.72 14.84
CA MET A 1 10.94 5.07 13.48
C MET A 1 10.98 6.55 13.19
N TRP A 2 10.11 7.37 13.78
CA TRP A 2 10.24 8.84 13.76
C TRP A 2 11.63 9.34 14.24
N ILE A 3 12.28 8.60 15.14
CA ILE A 3 13.65 8.86 15.63
C ILE A 3 14.72 8.62 14.54
N ILE A 4 14.51 7.64 13.65
CA ILE A 4 15.47 7.26 12.60
C ILE A 4 15.30 8.17 11.38
N SER A 5 14.05 8.42 10.99
CA SER A 5 13.73 9.46 10.02
C SER A 5 12.29 9.95 10.24
N PRO A 6 12.09 11.24 10.57
CA PRO A 6 10.74 11.82 10.67
C PRO A 6 10.05 11.85 9.30
N ALA A 7 10.82 11.89 8.21
CA ALA A 7 10.34 11.86 6.82
C ALA A 7 9.71 10.51 6.41
N ALA A 8 9.93 9.44 7.20
CA ALA A 8 9.24 8.15 6.98
C ALA A 8 7.78 8.15 7.47
N SER A 9 7.33 9.18 8.18
CA SER A 9 5.97 9.24 8.74
C SER A 9 4.88 9.32 7.68
N GLY A 10 3.73 8.68 7.93
CA GLY A 10 2.59 8.68 7.02
C GLY A 10 2.84 7.87 5.74
N SER A 11 1.96 8.02 4.75
CA SER A 11 2.04 7.23 3.52
C SER A 11 3.20 7.62 2.60
N GLY A 12 3.56 8.90 2.50
CA GLY A 12 4.54 9.40 1.52
C GLY A 12 3.96 9.75 0.15
N ILE A 13 2.70 9.41 -0.12
CA ILE A 13 1.97 9.87 -1.32
C ILE A 13 1.99 11.40 -1.49
N PRO A 14 1.65 12.23 -0.49
CA PRO A 14 1.65 13.69 -0.68
C PRO A 14 3.05 14.22 -0.99
N ASP A 15 4.09 13.60 -0.45
CA ASP A 15 5.48 14.00 -0.69
C ASP A 15 5.89 13.70 -2.13
N VAL A 16 5.58 12.49 -2.63
CA VAL A 16 5.82 12.11 -4.02
C VAL A 16 5.00 13.00 -4.97
N LYS A 17 3.72 13.26 -4.66
CA LYS A 17 2.88 14.16 -5.46
C LYS A 17 3.45 15.58 -5.50
N ALA A 18 3.91 16.12 -4.37
CA ALA A 18 4.53 17.45 -4.35
C ALA A 18 5.82 17.50 -5.18
N TYR A 19 6.65 16.46 -5.11
CA TYR A 19 7.87 16.35 -5.92
C TYR A 19 7.59 16.29 -7.42
N LEU A 20 6.61 15.48 -7.85
CA LEU A 20 6.20 15.38 -9.26
C LEU A 20 5.56 16.66 -9.79
N ASN A 21 4.95 17.47 -8.92
CA ASN A 21 4.42 18.79 -9.26
C ASN A 21 5.47 19.91 -9.24
N GLY A 22 6.75 19.58 -9.07
CA GLY A 22 7.85 20.52 -9.19
C GLY A 22 8.11 21.35 -7.95
N VAL A 23 7.60 20.95 -6.79
CA VAL A 23 7.94 21.60 -5.51
C VAL A 23 9.39 21.23 -5.15
N GLU A 24 10.33 22.11 -5.48
CA GLU A 24 11.74 21.94 -5.16
C GLU A 24 12.02 22.53 -3.77
N SER A 25 12.00 21.68 -2.75
CA SER A 25 12.43 22.02 -1.40
C SER A 25 13.65 21.18 -1.03
N PRO A 26 14.67 21.76 -0.35
CA PRO A 26 15.82 21.00 0.15
C PRO A 26 15.41 19.83 1.07
N ILE A 27 14.21 19.89 1.64
CA ILE A 27 13.63 18.84 2.48
C ILE A 27 13.41 17.55 1.69
N PHE A 28 13.14 17.60 0.37
CA PHE A 28 12.94 16.40 -0.46
C PHE A 28 14.17 15.50 -0.55
N LYS A 29 15.39 16.04 -0.41
CA LYS A 29 16.61 15.23 -0.34
C LYS A 29 16.60 14.26 0.84
N HIS A 30 15.94 14.62 1.94
CA HIS A 30 15.80 13.77 3.12
C HIS A 30 14.63 12.77 3.04
N PHE A 31 13.68 12.96 2.11
CA PHE A 31 12.58 12.03 1.88
C PHE A 31 13.01 10.83 1.02
N PHE A 32 13.89 11.05 0.04
CA PHE A 32 14.37 10.02 -0.89
C PHE A 32 15.73 9.41 -0.49
N THR A 33 15.90 9.00 0.77
CA THR A 33 17.16 8.40 1.27
C THR A 33 16.97 6.92 1.58
N ILE A 34 18.02 6.10 1.46
CA ILE A 34 17.98 4.67 1.87
C ILE A 34 17.54 4.50 3.33
N LYS A 35 17.93 5.44 4.22
CA LYS A 35 17.47 5.49 5.62
C LYS A 35 15.95 5.57 5.73
N THR A 36 15.29 6.37 4.88
CA THR A 36 13.83 6.50 4.88
C THR A 36 13.18 5.25 4.30
N PHE A 37 13.77 4.64 3.28
CA PHE A 37 13.32 3.36 2.72
C PHE A 37 13.28 2.25 3.79
N ILE A 38 14.40 2.02 4.48
CA ILE A 38 14.50 0.98 5.52
C ILE A 38 13.51 1.27 6.66
N ALA A 39 13.47 2.52 7.14
CA ALA A 39 12.50 2.91 8.15
C ALA A 39 11.05 2.72 7.66
N LYS A 40 10.76 2.97 6.39
CA LYS A 40 9.39 2.81 5.87
C LYS A 40 8.97 1.35 5.85
N VAL A 41 9.79 0.48 5.26
CA VAL A 41 9.51 -0.96 5.13
C VAL A 41 9.31 -1.63 6.48
N ILE A 42 10.24 -1.42 7.43
CA ILE A 42 10.14 -2.02 8.75
C ILE A 42 8.94 -1.42 9.51
N SER A 43 8.67 -0.11 9.37
CA SER A 43 7.51 0.52 10.05
C SER A 43 6.19 -0.04 9.57
N SER A 44 6.05 -0.26 8.26
CA SER A 44 4.85 -0.85 7.68
C SER A 44 4.65 -2.30 8.12
N ALA A 45 5.73 -3.09 8.18
CA ALA A 45 5.65 -4.46 8.66
C ALA A 45 5.19 -4.52 10.13
N LEU A 46 5.79 -3.70 11.00
CA LEU A 46 5.42 -3.64 12.42
C LEU A 46 4.02 -3.07 12.66
N ALA A 47 3.58 -2.11 11.83
CA ALA A 47 2.24 -1.55 11.93
C ALA A 47 1.16 -2.59 11.58
N VAL A 48 1.37 -3.36 10.51
CA VAL A 48 0.44 -4.43 10.11
C VAL A 48 0.47 -5.57 11.12
N SER A 49 1.64 -5.95 11.64
CA SER A 49 1.76 -7.03 12.64
C SER A 49 1.16 -6.67 14.00
N SER A 50 1.00 -5.39 14.32
CA SER A 50 0.36 -4.91 15.56
C SER A 50 -1.16 -4.71 15.43
N SER A 51 -1.77 -5.23 14.36
CA SER A 51 -3.21 -5.17 14.09
C SER A 51 -3.77 -3.75 14.05
N LEU A 52 -2.93 -2.75 13.76
CA LEU A 52 -3.40 -1.39 13.49
C LEU A 52 -4.16 -1.39 12.17
N VAL A 53 -5.26 -0.65 12.12
CA VAL A 53 -6.08 -0.49 10.90
C VAL A 53 -5.36 0.48 9.94
N MET A 54 -4.24 0.04 9.37
CA MET A 54 -3.42 0.80 8.43
C MET A 54 -3.09 -0.05 7.20
N GLY A 55 -3.12 0.60 6.02
CA GLY A 55 -2.73 -0.02 4.77
C GLY A 55 -1.22 0.08 4.49
N LYS A 56 -0.66 -0.98 3.92
CA LYS A 56 0.74 -1.05 3.44
C LYS A 56 0.92 -0.52 2.01
N GLU A 57 -0.16 -0.26 1.30
CA GLU A 57 -0.14 0.14 -0.12
C GLU A 57 0.49 1.52 -0.33
N GLY A 58 0.11 2.50 0.49
CA GLY A 58 0.63 3.86 0.41
C GLY A 58 2.15 3.94 0.67
N PRO A 59 2.68 3.32 1.75
CA PRO A 59 4.13 3.22 1.98
C PRO A 59 4.90 2.56 0.83
N MET A 60 4.32 1.59 0.13
CA MET A 60 5.00 0.87 -0.95
C MET A 60 5.22 1.72 -2.20
N LEU A 61 4.28 2.62 -2.50
CA LEU A 61 4.47 3.65 -3.52
C LEU A 61 5.71 4.49 -3.23
N HIS A 62 5.80 5.03 -2.01
CA HIS A 62 6.94 5.87 -1.63
C HIS A 62 8.26 5.07 -1.63
N ALA A 63 8.22 3.81 -1.18
CA ALA A 63 9.38 2.92 -1.23
C ALA A 63 9.88 2.71 -2.67
N GLY A 64 8.97 2.51 -3.64
CA GLY A 64 9.29 2.41 -5.06
C GLY A 64 9.93 3.69 -5.62
N SER A 65 9.40 4.86 -5.25
CA SER A 65 10.00 6.15 -5.62
C SER A 65 11.40 6.34 -5.04
N ILE A 66 11.63 5.97 -3.76
CA ILE A 66 12.96 6.05 -3.14
C ILE A 66 13.94 5.13 -3.87
N LEU A 67 13.53 3.90 -4.18
CA LEU A 67 14.38 2.96 -4.91
C LEU A 67 14.77 3.49 -6.29
N ALA A 68 13.83 4.10 -7.02
CA ALA A 68 14.11 4.72 -8.31
C ALA A 68 15.14 5.86 -8.21
N VAL A 69 15.06 6.71 -7.18
CA VAL A 69 16.07 7.76 -6.93
C VAL A 69 17.42 7.17 -6.59
N VAL A 70 17.46 6.15 -5.72
CA VAL A 70 18.70 5.49 -5.32
C VAL A 70 19.38 4.84 -6.52
N MET A 71 18.62 4.11 -7.35
CA MET A 71 19.13 3.54 -8.60
C MET A 71 19.62 4.63 -9.56
N GLY A 72 18.84 5.72 -9.72
CA GLY A 72 19.19 6.88 -10.52
C GLY A 72 20.46 7.62 -10.07
N SER A 73 20.77 7.55 -8.77
CA SER A 73 21.95 8.19 -8.18
C SER A 73 23.23 7.37 -8.27
N ASN A 74 23.19 6.15 -8.80
CA ASN A 74 24.38 5.32 -8.96
C ASN A 74 25.37 5.98 -9.94
N LYS A 75 26.66 6.01 -9.58
CA LYS A 75 27.72 6.65 -10.38
C LYS A 75 27.75 6.20 -11.83
N TRP A 76 27.48 4.91 -12.08
CA TRP A 76 27.39 4.36 -13.44
C TRP A 76 26.23 4.97 -14.24
N MET A 77 25.04 5.08 -13.65
CA MET A 77 23.90 5.74 -14.29
C MET A 77 24.16 7.24 -14.47
N GLN A 78 24.77 7.90 -13.49
CA GLN A 78 25.13 9.31 -13.60
C GLN A 78 26.13 9.56 -14.74
N GLN A 79 27.13 8.71 -14.94
CA GLN A 79 28.06 8.80 -16.06
C GLN A 79 27.35 8.64 -17.41
N GLN A 80 26.43 7.67 -17.54
CA GLN A 80 25.64 7.50 -18.77
C GLN A 80 24.72 8.71 -19.02
N MET A 81 24.15 9.28 -17.96
CA MET A 81 23.33 10.49 -18.00
C MET A 81 24.12 11.75 -18.39
N GLU A 82 25.35 11.89 -17.92
CA GLU A 82 26.26 12.98 -18.27
C GLU A 82 26.70 12.90 -19.74
N VAL A 83 27.00 11.70 -20.24
CA VAL A 83 27.29 11.48 -21.67
C VAL A 83 26.09 11.86 -22.54
N ALA A 84 24.87 11.51 -22.13
CA ALA A 84 23.65 11.93 -22.82
C ALA A 84 23.40 13.45 -22.72
N ALA A 85 23.78 14.09 -21.62
CA ALA A 85 23.68 15.55 -21.43
C ALA A 85 24.57 16.33 -22.39
N HIS A 86 25.74 15.79 -22.72
CA HIS A 86 26.64 16.40 -23.70
C HIS A 86 26.01 16.52 -25.10
N TRP A 87 24.96 15.76 -25.41
CA TRP A 87 24.24 15.77 -26.69
C TRP A 87 22.97 16.64 -26.67
N GLY A 88 22.74 17.40 -25.59
CA GLY A 88 21.61 18.34 -25.48
C GLY A 88 20.24 17.70 -25.31
N THR A 89 20.16 16.37 -25.21
CA THR A 89 18.91 15.61 -25.08
C THR A 89 18.49 15.34 -23.62
N TYR A 90 19.36 15.64 -22.65
CA TYR A 90 19.17 15.24 -21.25
C TYR A 90 19.05 16.45 -20.31
N THR A 91 17.99 16.46 -19.50
CA THR A 91 17.80 17.43 -18.40
C THR A 91 17.65 16.69 -17.07
N TYR A 92 18.65 16.79 -16.21
CA TYR A 92 18.75 16.03 -14.96
C TYR A 92 17.47 16.06 -14.10
N ASN A 93 16.90 17.24 -13.91
CA ASN A 93 15.69 17.42 -13.10
C ASN A 93 14.43 16.78 -13.72
N LYS A 94 14.35 16.69 -15.06
CA LYS A 94 13.22 16.06 -15.74
C LYS A 94 13.32 14.54 -15.63
N GLU A 95 14.47 13.97 -15.98
CA GLU A 95 14.67 12.52 -15.97
C GLU A 95 14.60 11.94 -14.54
N GLN A 96 15.06 12.68 -13.54
CA GLN A 96 14.90 12.28 -12.13
C GLN A 96 13.41 12.25 -11.71
N ARG A 97 12.60 13.21 -12.18
CA ARG A 97 11.14 13.21 -11.94
C ARG A 97 10.46 12.05 -12.66
N ASP A 98 10.86 11.78 -13.89
CA ASP A 98 10.33 10.66 -14.68
C ASP A 98 10.68 9.32 -14.01
N LEU A 99 11.90 9.15 -13.49
CA LEU A 99 12.30 8.00 -12.68
C LEU A 99 11.47 7.86 -11.40
N VAL A 100 11.23 8.96 -10.68
CA VAL A 100 10.39 8.94 -9.46
C VAL A 100 8.94 8.55 -9.78
N ALA A 101 8.39 9.05 -10.89
CA ALA A 101 7.04 8.69 -11.36
C ALA A 101 6.95 7.21 -11.73
N ILE A 102 7.94 6.68 -12.47
CA ILE A 102 8.03 5.27 -12.81
C ILE A 102 8.16 4.41 -11.54
N GLY A 103 9.01 4.81 -10.58
CA GLY A 103 9.17 4.14 -9.30
C GLY A 103 7.88 4.12 -8.47
N ALA A 104 7.13 5.24 -8.46
CA ALA A 104 5.82 5.32 -7.83
C ALA A 104 4.83 4.36 -8.47
N ALA A 105 4.76 4.33 -9.80
CA ALA A 105 3.90 3.43 -10.57
C ALA A 105 4.21 1.95 -10.31
N CYS A 106 5.50 1.58 -10.27
CA CYS A 106 5.94 0.22 -9.93
C CYS A 106 5.57 -0.15 -8.48
N GLY A 107 5.66 0.80 -7.54
CA GLY A 107 5.21 0.60 -6.15
C GLY A 107 3.71 0.33 -6.05
N VAL A 108 2.88 1.09 -6.77
CA VAL A 108 1.42 0.85 -6.89
C VAL A 108 1.14 -0.48 -7.59
N THR A 109 1.87 -0.80 -8.63
CA THR A 109 1.75 -2.07 -9.36
C THR A 109 2.08 -3.26 -8.44
N THR A 110 3.07 -3.12 -7.58
CA THR A 110 3.41 -4.16 -6.58
C THR A 110 2.32 -4.30 -5.52
N ALA A 111 1.65 -3.21 -5.15
CA ALA A 111 0.60 -3.14 -4.14
C ALA A 111 -0.71 -3.77 -4.61
N PHE A 112 -1.14 -3.42 -5.81
CA PHE A 112 -2.47 -3.77 -6.32
C PHE A 112 -2.44 -4.80 -7.45
N LYS A 113 -1.24 -5.20 -7.91
CA LYS A 113 -1.06 -6.05 -9.08
C LYS A 113 -1.75 -5.51 -10.35
N ALA A 114 -1.81 -4.19 -10.45
CA ALA A 114 -2.48 -3.49 -11.54
C ALA A 114 -1.47 -2.61 -12.27
N PRO A 115 -0.77 -3.10 -13.31
CA PRO A 115 0.26 -2.33 -14.00
C PRO A 115 -0.32 -1.09 -14.70
N VAL A 116 -1.49 -1.24 -15.35
CA VAL A 116 -2.20 -0.11 -15.96
C VAL A 116 -2.68 0.88 -14.90
N GLY A 117 -3.20 0.39 -13.78
CA GLY A 117 -3.61 1.22 -12.64
C GLY A 117 -2.46 2.02 -12.05
N GLY A 118 -1.27 1.42 -11.93
CA GLY A 118 -0.05 2.09 -11.48
C GLY A 118 0.41 3.20 -12.42
N VAL A 119 0.37 2.96 -13.73
CA VAL A 119 0.70 3.97 -14.74
C VAL A 119 -0.29 5.14 -14.70
N LEU A 120 -1.60 4.87 -14.68
CA LEU A 120 -2.64 5.89 -14.60
C LEU A 120 -2.53 6.71 -13.30
N PHE A 121 -2.23 6.05 -12.20
CA PHE A 121 -2.02 6.72 -10.92
C PHE A 121 -0.81 7.67 -10.96
N ALA A 122 0.32 7.24 -11.52
CA ALA A 122 1.48 8.11 -11.68
C ALA A 122 1.21 9.28 -12.64
N MET A 123 0.43 9.02 -13.70
CA MET A 123 -0.01 10.05 -14.64
C MET A 123 -0.90 11.10 -13.96
N GLU A 124 -1.85 10.69 -13.10
CA GLU A 124 -2.72 11.62 -12.36
C GLU A 124 -1.94 12.49 -11.36
N MET A 125 -0.85 11.97 -10.81
CA MET A 125 -0.04 12.71 -9.84
C MET A 125 0.94 13.70 -10.46
N SER A 126 1.27 13.52 -11.74
CA SER A 126 2.22 14.36 -12.46
C SER A 126 1.51 15.46 -13.24
N THR A 127 1.97 16.71 -13.11
CA THR A 127 1.48 17.83 -13.94
C THR A 127 1.93 17.76 -15.39
N ARG A 128 3.04 17.07 -15.67
CA ARG A 128 3.61 16.95 -17.02
C ARG A 128 3.79 15.47 -17.34
N TRP A 129 3.17 15.00 -18.42
CA TRP A 129 3.27 13.61 -18.85
C TRP A 129 3.52 13.54 -20.35
N GLY A 130 4.65 12.94 -20.73
CA GLY A 130 5.02 12.71 -22.12
C GLY A 130 4.56 11.33 -22.62
N LYS A 131 4.51 11.17 -23.96
CA LYS A 131 4.28 9.85 -24.57
C LYS A 131 5.42 8.87 -24.27
N GLU A 132 6.64 9.37 -24.11
CA GLU A 132 7.85 8.58 -23.86
C GLU A 132 7.87 7.96 -22.47
N ILE A 133 7.57 8.73 -21.42
CA ILE A 133 7.45 8.20 -20.05
C ILE A 133 6.34 7.16 -19.95
N MET A 134 5.26 7.30 -20.73
CA MET A 134 4.12 6.38 -20.68
C MET A 134 4.51 4.93 -21.00
N TRP A 135 5.19 4.71 -22.13
CA TRP A 135 5.59 3.35 -22.52
C TRP A 135 6.71 2.81 -21.62
N ARG A 136 7.66 3.66 -21.18
CA ARG A 136 8.71 3.29 -20.21
C ARG A 136 8.12 2.85 -18.88
N CYS A 137 7.16 3.62 -18.38
CA CYS A 137 6.44 3.34 -17.14
C CYS A 137 5.63 2.04 -17.24
N PHE A 138 4.92 1.84 -18.37
CA PHE A 138 4.18 0.61 -18.62
C PHE A 138 5.09 -0.62 -18.65
N LEU A 139 6.21 -0.55 -19.38
CA LEU A 139 7.19 -1.64 -19.43
C LEU A 139 7.77 -1.94 -18.04
N ALA A 140 8.15 -0.91 -17.27
CA ALA A 140 8.66 -1.09 -15.92
C ALA A 140 7.62 -1.75 -14.99
N CYS A 141 6.35 -1.35 -15.07
CA CYS A 141 5.27 -1.97 -14.31
C CYS A 141 5.02 -3.42 -14.75
N ALA A 142 5.09 -3.72 -16.04
CA ALA A 142 4.95 -5.08 -16.60
C ALA A 142 6.09 -6.01 -16.14
N ILE A 143 7.33 -5.52 -16.08
CA ILE A 143 8.46 -6.28 -15.52
C ILE A 143 8.24 -6.50 -14.01
N THR A 144 7.84 -5.45 -13.29
CA THR A 144 7.63 -5.52 -11.84
C THR A 144 6.61 -6.60 -11.46
N ILE A 145 5.47 -6.67 -12.16
CA ILE A 145 4.44 -7.68 -11.88
C ILE A 145 4.92 -9.10 -12.16
N VAL A 146 5.72 -9.32 -13.21
CA VAL A 146 6.31 -10.64 -13.51
C VAL A 146 7.29 -11.04 -12.41
N VAL A 147 8.21 -10.14 -12.03
CA VAL A 147 9.19 -10.40 -10.97
C VAL A 147 8.51 -10.70 -9.63
N VAL A 148 7.51 -9.90 -9.25
CA VAL A 148 6.75 -10.13 -8.00
C VAL A 148 6.00 -11.46 -8.05
N ARG A 149 5.41 -11.82 -9.20
CA ARG A 149 4.73 -13.10 -9.38
C ARG A 149 5.69 -14.28 -9.21
N GLU A 150 6.86 -14.24 -9.85
CA GLU A 150 7.84 -15.32 -9.73
C GLU A 150 8.43 -15.41 -8.32
N ALA A 151 8.69 -14.27 -7.67
CA ALA A 151 9.13 -14.27 -6.27
C ALA A 151 8.10 -14.93 -5.32
N VAL A 152 6.81 -14.65 -5.53
CA VAL A 152 5.72 -15.30 -4.76
C VAL A 152 5.63 -16.78 -5.06
N ASN A 153 5.73 -17.19 -6.34
CA ASN A 153 5.73 -18.60 -6.74
C ASN A 153 6.85 -19.37 -6.03
N ILE A 154 8.08 -18.85 -6.06
CA ILE A 154 9.25 -19.46 -5.39
C ILE A 154 8.99 -19.56 -3.89
N CYS A 155 8.51 -18.49 -3.24
CA CYS A 155 8.23 -18.54 -1.80
C CYS A 155 7.10 -19.54 -1.44
N SER A 156 6.10 -19.69 -2.32
CA SER A 156 5.04 -20.68 -2.14
C SER A 156 5.56 -22.11 -2.27
N THR A 157 6.49 -22.38 -3.20
CA THR A 157 7.10 -23.70 -3.38
C THR A 157 7.89 -24.15 -2.15
N HIS A 158 8.55 -23.21 -1.46
CA HIS A 158 9.25 -23.48 -0.19
C HIS A 158 8.31 -23.56 1.04
N GLY A 159 7.00 -23.39 0.86
CA GLY A 159 5.99 -23.57 1.92
C GLY A 159 5.80 -22.39 2.87
N TYR A 160 6.58 -21.32 2.77
CA TYR A 160 6.49 -20.15 3.67
C TYR A 160 5.40 -19.15 3.28
N CYS A 161 5.09 -19.01 1.98
CA CYS A 161 4.14 -17.98 1.48
C CYS A 161 2.81 -18.55 0.94
N LYS A 162 2.26 -19.64 1.52
CA LYS A 162 0.99 -20.22 1.02
C LYS A 162 -0.17 -19.22 1.02
N SER A 163 -0.25 -18.33 2.00
CA SER A 163 -1.32 -17.31 2.07
C SER A 163 -1.20 -16.20 1.01
N LEU A 164 -0.05 -16.07 0.34
CA LEU A 164 0.15 -15.11 -0.76
C LEU A 164 -0.17 -15.70 -2.14
N GLN A 165 -0.63 -16.96 -2.23
CA GLN A 165 -0.90 -17.67 -3.50
C GLN A 165 -1.92 -16.97 -4.40
N TRP A 166 -2.88 -16.23 -3.82
CA TRP A 166 -3.86 -15.43 -4.57
C TRP A 166 -3.28 -14.10 -5.08
N GLY A 167 -2.00 -13.86 -4.82
CA GLY A 167 -1.13 -13.21 -5.78
C GLY A 167 -1.14 -11.70 -5.76
N SER A 168 -1.55 -11.01 -4.70
CA SER A 168 -1.33 -9.56 -4.56
C SER A 168 -1.34 -9.20 -3.07
N LEU A 169 -0.84 -8.01 -2.75
CA LEU A 169 -0.96 -7.44 -1.42
C LEU A 169 -2.43 -7.22 -1.03
N ILE A 170 -3.31 -7.04 -2.03
CA ILE A 170 -4.78 -7.05 -1.91
C ILE A 170 -5.37 -7.81 -3.11
N TRP A 171 -6.31 -8.72 -2.85
CA TRP A 171 -6.94 -9.59 -3.84
C TRP A 171 -8.48 -9.40 -3.84
N PHE A 172 -9.11 -9.38 -5.02
CA PHE A 172 -10.58 -9.28 -5.16
C PHE A 172 -11.12 -10.36 -6.12
N GLN A 173 -11.97 -11.28 -5.64
CA GLN A 173 -12.79 -12.17 -6.51
C GLN A 173 -14.15 -11.49 -6.69
N LEU A 174 -14.41 -10.92 -7.87
CA LEU A 174 -15.72 -10.36 -8.19
C LEU A 174 -16.46 -11.30 -9.14
N LYS A 175 -17.52 -11.95 -8.66
CA LYS A 175 -18.52 -12.59 -9.51
C LYS A 175 -19.59 -11.54 -9.81
N PHE A 176 -19.55 -10.96 -11.00
CA PHE A 176 -20.59 -10.03 -11.45
C PHE A 176 -21.72 -10.83 -12.11
N PRO A 177 -22.93 -10.93 -11.51
CA PRO A 177 -24.10 -11.26 -12.31
C PRO A 177 -24.43 -10.10 -13.25
N THR A 178 -24.69 -10.38 -14.53
CA THR A 178 -25.18 -9.38 -15.51
C THR A 178 -26.71 -9.37 -15.57
N PRO A 179 -27.39 -8.31 -16.11
CA PRO A 179 -26.92 -6.94 -16.38
C PRO A 179 -27.94 -5.82 -15.98
N TYR A 180 -27.53 -4.55 -16.13
CA TYR A 180 -28.26 -3.25 -16.12
C TYR A 180 -29.23 -2.91 -14.96
N GLU A 181 -29.99 -3.85 -14.43
CA GLU A 181 -31.00 -3.60 -13.41
C GLU A 181 -30.41 -3.16 -12.07
N GLN A 182 -29.13 -3.42 -11.82
CA GLN A 182 -28.46 -3.00 -10.58
C GLN A 182 -27.67 -1.70 -10.75
N VAL A 183 -27.71 -1.05 -11.92
CA VAL A 183 -26.98 0.20 -12.16
C VAL A 183 -27.44 1.31 -11.21
N TRP A 184 -28.74 1.39 -10.92
CA TRP A 184 -29.26 2.34 -9.94
C TRP A 184 -28.69 2.09 -8.54
N ALA A 185 -28.53 0.83 -8.13
CA ALA A 185 -27.96 0.48 -6.85
C ALA A 185 -26.46 0.84 -6.78
N ILE A 186 -25.72 0.68 -7.88
CA ILE A 186 -24.32 1.10 -8.00
C ILE A 186 -24.21 2.64 -7.90
N ILE A 187 -25.10 3.38 -8.56
CA ILE A 187 -25.13 4.85 -8.48
C ILE A 187 -25.45 5.31 -7.06
N LEU A 188 -26.47 4.72 -6.42
CA LEU A 188 -26.80 5.03 -5.02
C LEU A 188 -25.62 4.73 -4.09
N LEU A 189 -24.96 3.58 -4.26
CA LEU A 189 -23.78 3.23 -3.48
C LEU A 189 -22.64 4.22 -3.72
N ALA A 190 -22.45 4.70 -4.95
CA ALA A 190 -21.45 5.73 -5.27
C ALA A 190 -21.77 7.08 -4.61
N VAL A 191 -23.04 7.50 -4.58
CA VAL A 191 -23.46 8.75 -3.92
C VAL A 191 -23.28 8.65 -2.41
N VAL A 192 -23.77 7.57 -1.79
CA VAL A 192 -23.63 7.33 -0.34
C VAL A 192 -22.15 7.21 0.03
N GLY A 193 -21.37 6.44 -0.73
CA GLY A 193 -19.94 6.29 -0.54
C GLY A 193 -19.18 7.61 -0.71
N GLY A 194 -19.56 8.44 -1.69
CA GLY A 194 -19.01 9.77 -1.89
C GLY A 194 -19.29 10.70 -0.71
N TYR A 195 -20.53 10.71 -0.20
CA TYR A 195 -20.91 11.52 0.95
C TYR A 195 -20.17 11.09 2.23
N LEU A 196 -20.14 9.79 2.53
CA LEU A 196 -19.40 9.24 3.66
C LEU A 196 -17.89 9.50 3.52
N GLY A 197 -17.36 9.44 2.30
CA GLY A 197 -15.97 9.79 1.99
C GLY A 197 -15.65 11.25 2.30
N CYS A 198 -16.52 12.18 1.89
CA CYS A 198 -16.39 13.59 2.21
C CYS A 198 -16.40 13.83 3.74
N LEU A 199 -17.36 13.24 4.45
CA LEU A 199 -17.44 13.32 5.92
C LEU A 199 -16.17 12.80 6.59
N TYR A 200 -15.67 11.65 6.13
CA TYR A 200 -14.43 11.06 6.65
C TYR A 200 -13.22 11.95 6.41
N ILE A 201 -13.07 12.52 5.20
CA ILE A 201 -11.95 13.43 4.88
C ILE A 201 -12.03 14.70 5.73
N SER A 202 -13.21 15.30 5.89
CA SER A 202 -13.41 16.48 6.74
C SER A 202 -13.06 16.18 8.21
N PHE A 203 -13.55 15.05 8.73
CA PHE A 203 -13.25 14.63 10.10
C PHE A 203 -11.75 14.36 10.30
N ASN A 204 -11.12 13.60 9.41
CA ASN A 204 -9.69 13.30 9.50
C ASN A 204 -8.82 14.57 9.38
N THR A 205 -9.25 15.53 8.56
CA THR A 205 -8.59 16.84 8.43
C THR A 205 -8.68 17.62 9.74
N TRP A 206 -9.85 17.66 10.37
CA TRP A 206 -10.05 18.28 11.68
C TRP A 206 -9.16 17.62 12.75
N VAL A 207 -9.15 16.29 12.83
CA VAL A 207 -8.27 15.54 13.75
C VAL A 207 -6.80 15.90 13.52
N CYS A 208 -6.35 15.99 12.27
CA CYS A 208 -4.98 16.37 11.94
C CYS A 208 -4.61 17.78 12.42
N VAL A 209 -5.52 18.75 12.29
CA VAL A 209 -5.33 20.13 12.76
C VAL A 209 -5.27 20.18 14.29
N VAL A 210 -6.18 19.49 14.98
CA VAL A 210 -6.19 19.39 16.45
C VAL A 210 -4.90 18.73 16.96
N ARG A 211 -4.46 17.64 16.31
CA ARG A 211 -3.23 16.92 16.66
C ARG A 211 -1.98 17.79 16.56
N LYS A 212 -1.90 18.67 15.55
CA LYS A 212 -0.79 19.64 15.41
C LYS A 212 -0.72 20.61 16.60
N LYS A 213 -1.86 20.99 17.19
CA LYS A 213 -1.92 21.89 18.35
C LYS A 213 -1.58 21.18 19.67
N TRP A 214 -2.09 19.97 19.89
CA TRP A 214 -2.04 19.30 21.20
C TRP A 214 -0.88 18.31 21.42
N THR A 215 -0.20 17.84 20.37
CA THR A 215 0.81 16.76 20.49
C THR A 215 2.19 17.17 19.99
N LYS A 216 2.87 17.98 20.81
CA LYS A 216 4.26 18.40 20.57
C LYS A 216 5.29 17.38 21.08
N PHE A 217 5.03 16.72 22.21
CA PHE A 217 5.97 15.79 22.84
C PHE A 217 6.03 14.41 22.17
N MET A 218 7.24 13.86 22.03
CA MET A 218 7.51 12.58 21.38
C MET A 218 6.88 11.40 22.13
N TRP A 219 7.09 11.32 23.46
CA TRP A 219 6.55 10.26 24.31
C TRP A 219 5.02 10.22 24.31
N ALA A 220 4.38 11.40 24.29
CA ALA A 220 2.93 11.50 24.17
C ALA A 220 2.39 10.94 22.84
N ARG A 221 3.16 10.98 21.75
CA ARG A 221 2.77 10.34 20.48
C ARG A 221 2.87 8.82 20.56
N ILE A 222 3.94 8.30 21.16
CA ILE A 222 4.14 6.85 21.33
C ILE A 222 3.04 6.29 22.23
N ALA A 223 2.79 6.90 23.39
CA ALA A 223 1.74 6.48 24.33
C ALA A 223 0.35 6.43 23.68
N LYS A 224 0.01 7.42 22.84
CA LYS A 224 -1.26 7.42 22.09
C LYS A 224 -1.37 6.26 21.10
N VAL A 225 -0.31 5.96 20.35
CA VAL A 225 -0.32 4.84 19.41
C VAL A 225 -0.46 3.52 20.15
N CYS A 226 0.24 3.35 21.28
CA CYS A 226 0.08 2.18 22.14
C CYS A 226 -1.34 2.05 22.68
N ALA A 227 -1.94 3.15 23.18
CA ALA A 227 -3.31 3.16 23.69
C ALA A 227 -4.34 2.80 22.61
N ILE A 228 -4.18 3.34 21.39
CA ILE A 228 -5.05 3.01 20.25
C ILE A 228 -4.92 1.53 19.88
N SER A 229 -3.69 1.02 19.79
CA SER A 229 -3.43 -0.40 19.48
C SER A 229 -4.10 -1.32 20.51
N VAL A 230 -3.92 -1.05 21.81
CA VAL A 230 -4.56 -1.81 22.89
C VAL A 230 -6.09 -1.74 22.79
N ALA A 231 -6.65 -0.55 22.58
CA ALA A 231 -8.10 -0.38 22.44
C ALA A 231 -8.66 -1.14 21.23
N THR A 232 -7.97 -1.10 20.08
CA THR A 232 -8.38 -1.86 18.90
C THR A 232 -8.30 -3.37 19.13
N SER A 233 -7.25 -3.86 19.80
CA SER A 233 -7.10 -5.28 20.13
C SER A 233 -8.19 -5.76 21.08
N ILE A 234 -8.55 -4.95 22.10
CA ILE A 234 -9.66 -5.23 23.01
C ILE A 234 -10.96 -5.34 22.22
N LEU A 235 -11.25 -4.37 21.36
CA LEU A 235 -12.48 -4.37 20.56
C LEU A 235 -12.56 -5.59 19.65
N PHE A 236 -11.48 -5.94 18.93
CA PHE A 236 -11.45 -7.13 18.09
C PHE A 236 -11.51 -8.45 18.87
N PHE A 237 -11.05 -8.48 20.12
CA PHE A 237 -11.17 -9.66 20.99
C PHE A 237 -12.61 -9.87 21.48
N PHE A 238 -13.33 -8.80 21.82
CA PHE A 238 -14.71 -8.89 22.33
C PHE A 238 -15.77 -8.96 21.23
N MET A 239 -15.51 -8.42 20.04
CA MET A 239 -16.48 -8.42 18.93
C MET A 239 -17.01 -9.82 18.55
N PRO A 240 -16.19 -10.88 18.48
CA PRO A 240 -16.67 -12.23 18.21
C PRO A 240 -17.61 -12.80 19.29
N VAL A 241 -17.52 -12.33 20.54
CA VAL A 241 -18.38 -12.78 21.64
C VAL A 241 -19.83 -12.34 21.45
N ALA A 242 -20.06 -11.22 20.76
CA ALA A 242 -21.39 -10.74 20.42
C ALA A 242 -22.00 -11.43 19.18
N GLY A 243 -21.21 -12.23 18.44
CA GLY A 243 -21.63 -12.89 17.21
C GLY A 243 -22.41 -14.19 17.44
N ARG A 244 -23.22 -14.58 16.45
CA ARG A 244 -23.87 -15.91 16.42
C ARG A 244 -22.91 -16.96 15.85
N CYS A 245 -22.84 -18.13 16.47
CA CYS A 245 -22.06 -19.26 15.95
C CYS A 245 -22.65 -19.77 14.63
N LYS A 246 -21.79 -20.06 13.65
CA LYS A 246 -22.15 -20.71 12.39
C LYS A 246 -21.36 -22.02 12.26
N SER A 247 -22.02 -23.09 11.83
CA SER A 247 -21.36 -24.38 11.61
C SER A 247 -20.35 -24.29 10.46
N CYS A 248 -19.15 -24.83 10.67
CA CYS A 248 -18.13 -24.96 9.63
C CYS A 248 -18.52 -26.07 8.63
N ASP A 249 -18.65 -25.74 7.35
CA ASP A 249 -18.78 -26.74 6.28
C ASP A 249 -17.37 -27.11 5.76
N SER A 250 -16.93 -28.33 6.07
CA SER A 250 -15.56 -28.81 5.77
C SER A 250 -15.23 -28.90 4.28
N LYS A 251 -16.18 -28.67 3.36
CA LYS A 251 -15.95 -28.71 1.91
C LYS A 251 -15.73 -27.34 1.26
N ALA A 252 -16.06 -26.24 1.94
CA ALA A 252 -16.00 -24.89 1.36
C ALA A 252 -14.97 -23.98 2.06
N ASP A 253 -14.68 -24.22 3.34
CA ASP A 253 -13.91 -23.31 4.17
C ASP A 253 -12.63 -23.97 4.71
N ASP A 254 -11.52 -23.87 3.96
CA ASP A 254 -10.16 -24.22 4.41
C ASP A 254 -9.69 -23.40 5.64
N VAL A 255 -10.53 -22.45 6.12
CA VAL A 255 -10.21 -21.45 7.15
C VAL A 255 -10.70 -21.85 8.54
N CYS A 256 -11.40 -22.97 8.72
CA CYS A 256 -11.82 -23.44 10.05
C CYS A 256 -10.69 -24.04 10.91
N LEU A 257 -9.44 -24.06 10.42
CA LEU A 257 -8.28 -24.60 11.14
C LEU A 257 -7.36 -23.49 11.68
N SER A 258 -7.84 -22.70 12.64
CA SER A 258 -6.94 -21.96 13.53
C SER A 258 -7.52 -21.85 14.93
N GLY A 259 -7.56 -22.99 15.61
CA GLY A 259 -7.87 -23.11 17.02
C GLY A 259 -7.33 -24.44 17.50
N ASN A 260 -6.13 -24.44 18.07
CA ASN A 260 -5.53 -25.60 18.71
C ASN A 260 -6.28 -25.88 20.01
N GLY A 261 -7.46 -26.49 19.89
CA GLY A 261 -8.33 -26.88 21.00
C GLY A 261 -8.78 -28.32 20.77
N ARG A 262 -8.16 -29.24 21.52
CA ARG A 262 -8.52 -30.65 21.69
C ARG A 262 -9.84 -31.05 21.03
N GLN A 263 -9.76 -31.92 20.02
CA GLN A 263 -10.86 -32.81 19.68
C GLN A 263 -11.33 -33.54 20.94
N ARG A 264 -12.42 -33.07 21.55
CA ARG A 264 -13.25 -33.86 22.46
C ARG A 264 -14.56 -34.09 21.74
N GLY A 265 -14.83 -35.37 21.51
CA GLY A 265 -15.80 -35.85 20.54
C GLY A 265 -17.24 -35.50 20.85
N SER A 266 -18.03 -35.53 19.79
CA SER A 266 -19.25 -36.33 19.71
C SER A 266 -19.63 -36.39 18.24
N VAL A 267 -19.17 -37.46 17.59
CA VAL A 267 -19.86 -37.99 16.41
C VAL A 267 -21.25 -38.40 16.92
N LEU A 268 -22.26 -37.59 16.65
CA LEU A 268 -23.65 -38.03 16.79
C LEU A 268 -24.09 -38.58 15.43
N PRO A 269 -24.60 -39.83 15.39
CA PRO A 269 -24.90 -40.52 14.15
C PRO A 269 -26.10 -39.90 13.46
N SER A 270 -26.05 -39.84 12.13
CA SER A 270 -27.23 -39.63 11.28
C SER A 270 -28.27 -40.69 11.62
N GLY A 271 -29.37 -40.27 12.25
CA GLY A 271 -30.60 -41.04 12.43
C GLY A 271 -31.68 -40.50 11.49
N GLY A 272 -32.49 -41.40 10.94
CA GLY A 272 -33.52 -41.19 9.91
C GLY A 272 -34.53 -40.08 10.21
N ILE A 273 -35.32 -39.65 9.22
CA ILE A 273 -36.23 -40.44 8.36
C ILE A 273 -36.10 -39.99 6.91
#